data_AF-A0A7S3R256-F1
#
_entry.id   AF-A0A7S3R256-F1
#
_cell.length_a   1.000
_cell.length_b   1.000
_cell.length_c   1.000
_cell.angle_alpha   90.00
_cell.angle_beta   90.00
_cell.angle_gamma   90.00
#
_symmetry.space_group_name_H-M   'P 1'
#
loop_
_entity.id
_entity.type
_entity.pdbx_description
1 polymer ?
#
loop_
_entity_poly.entity_id
_entity_poly.type
_entity_poly.pdbx_seq_one_letter_code
_entity_poly.pdbx_strand_id
1 'polypeptide(L)'
;MLLCEESDNAGLYSDDEKSQLLWRCFEHLSLGGPCCQNEDKLEPYLEAAKRCYKELVSVQRSSEGGLEVASTVFRIKGIQTEQEGGGCLLGSDKHAWQESSFVSW
;
A
#
# COMPACT_ATOMS: atom_id res chain seq x y z
N MET A 1 -13.67 9.84 6.93
CA MET A 1 -13.76 8.48 6.33
C MET A 1 -12.43 7.74 6.37
N LEU A 2 -11.34 8.21 5.72
CA LEU A 2 -10.05 7.48 5.71
C LEU A 2 -9.01 7.95 6.76
N LEU A 3 -8.92 9.25 7.02
CA LEU A 3 -7.95 9.84 7.97
C LEU A 3 -8.59 10.34 9.28
N CYS A 4 -9.92 10.31 9.36
CA CYS A 4 -10.67 10.86 10.48
C CYS A 4 -11.23 9.71 11.31
N GLU A 5 -10.62 9.47 12.46
CA GLU A 5 -10.99 8.39 13.40
C GLU A 5 -12.35 8.61 14.05
N GLU A 6 -12.85 9.84 14.07
CA GLU A 6 -14.17 10.21 14.59
C GLU A 6 -15.30 10.04 13.56
N SER A 7 -14.98 9.63 12.34
CA SER A 7 -15.98 9.40 11.30
C SER A 7 -16.74 8.10 11.57
N ASP A 8 -18.06 8.10 11.37
CA ASP A 8 -18.90 6.90 11.44
C ASP A 8 -18.40 5.73 10.56
N ASN A 9 -17.61 6.05 9.53
CA ASN A 9 -17.07 5.10 8.57
C ASN A 9 -15.60 4.70 8.86
N ALA A 10 -15.01 5.10 10.00
CA ALA A 10 -13.62 4.77 10.33
C ALA A 10 -13.37 3.25 10.49
N GLY A 11 -14.41 2.52 10.89
CA GLY A 11 -14.40 1.05 11.02
C GLY A 11 -14.89 0.29 9.79
N LEU A 12 -15.02 0.93 8.62
CA LEU A 12 -15.57 0.29 7.42
C LEU A 12 -14.71 -0.88 6.91
N TYR A 13 -13.41 -0.84 7.17
CA TYR A 13 -12.44 -1.87 6.79
C TYR A 13 -11.65 -2.35 8.01
N SER A 14 -11.46 -3.66 8.09
CA SER A 14 -10.62 -4.33 9.08
C SER A 14 -9.12 -4.02 8.88
N ASP A 15 -8.31 -4.25 9.90
CA ASP A 15 -6.86 -4.05 9.80
C ASP A 15 -6.22 -5.03 8.80
N ASP A 16 -6.78 -6.23 8.66
CA ASP A 16 -6.36 -7.20 7.66
C ASP A 16 -6.63 -6.69 6.24
N GLU A 17 -7.80 -6.12 5.97
CA GLU A 17 -8.10 -5.47 4.69
C GLU A 17 -7.17 -4.29 4.43
N LYS A 18 -6.89 -3.48 5.47
CA LYS A 18 -5.95 -2.35 5.39
C LYS A 18 -4.50 -2.79 5.14
N SER A 19 -4.16 -4.05 5.38
CA SER A 19 -2.84 -4.61 5.10
C SER A 19 -2.65 -5.02 3.62
N GLN A 20 -3.75 -5.19 2.87
CA GLN A 20 -3.70 -5.67 1.50
C GLN A 20 -3.11 -4.63 0.54
N LEU A 21 -2.39 -5.09 -0.48
CA LEU A 21 -1.82 -4.23 -1.51
C LEU A 21 -2.88 -3.37 -2.21
N LEU A 22 -4.03 -3.97 -2.53
CA LEU A 22 -5.12 -3.27 -3.21
C LEU A 22 -5.63 -2.09 -2.38
N TRP A 23 -5.75 -2.28 -1.06
CA TRP A 23 -6.09 -1.20 -0.15
C TRP A 23 -5.03 -0.09 -0.15
N ARG A 24 -3.75 -0.45 -0.10
CA ARG A 24 -2.65 0.53 -0.13
C ARG A 24 -2.62 1.34 -1.42
N CYS A 25 -2.89 0.71 -2.57
CA CYS A 25 -3.06 1.43 -3.84
C CYS A 25 -4.21 2.44 -3.76
N PHE A 26 -5.36 2.02 -3.24
CA PHE A 26 -6.52 2.89 -3.05
C PHE A 26 -6.24 4.05 -2.08
N GLU A 27 -5.61 3.77 -0.94
CA GLU A 27 -5.20 4.75 0.07
C GLU A 27 -4.27 5.81 -0.54
N HIS A 28 -3.23 5.39 -1.26
CA HIS A 28 -2.30 6.32 -1.91
C HIS A 28 -2.95 7.18 -2.99
N LEU A 29 -3.88 6.62 -3.77
CA LEU A 29 -4.62 7.39 -4.77
C LEU A 29 -5.59 8.38 -4.12
N SER A 30 -6.22 7.99 -3.02
CA SER A 30 -7.22 8.79 -2.31
C SER A 30 -6.62 9.84 -1.39
N LEU A 31 -5.40 9.65 -0.87
CA LEU A 31 -4.79 10.53 0.14
C LEU A 31 -3.45 11.16 -0.30
N GLY A 32 -2.74 10.55 -1.24
CA GLY A 32 -1.34 10.84 -1.55
C GLY A 32 -1.08 11.73 -2.77
N GLY A 33 -2.07 12.48 -3.27
CA GLY A 33 -1.97 13.22 -4.52
C GLY A 33 -1.85 14.75 -4.36
N PRO A 34 -0.98 15.43 -5.13
CA PRO A 34 -0.92 16.90 -5.18
C PRO A 34 -2.00 17.55 -6.07
N CYS A 35 -2.82 16.76 -6.77
CA CYS A 35 -3.76 17.25 -7.79
C CYS A 35 -5.21 16.97 -7.40
N CYS A 36 -6.06 18.00 -7.54
CA CYS A 36 -7.51 18.04 -7.37
C CYS A 36 -8.19 16.67 -7.37
N GLN A 37 -8.37 16.14 -6.16
CA GLN A 37 -9.07 14.92 -5.88
C GLN A 37 -10.56 15.10 -6.18
N ASN A 38 -11.22 14.11 -6.81
CA ASN A 38 -12.67 14.09 -6.93
C ASN A 38 -13.26 13.92 -5.51
N GLU A 39 -13.62 15.02 -4.84
CA GLU A 39 -14.09 14.94 -3.44
C GLU A 39 -15.50 14.34 -3.32
N ASP A 40 -16.27 14.36 -4.43
CA ASP A 40 -17.69 13.98 -4.42
C ASP A 40 -17.94 12.51 -4.80
N LYS A 41 -16.96 11.82 -5.41
CA LYS A 41 -17.17 10.48 -5.99
C LYS A 41 -16.03 9.54 -5.65
N LEU A 42 -16.39 8.37 -5.13
CA LEU A 42 -15.45 7.31 -4.73
C LEU A 42 -15.05 6.41 -5.90
N GLU A 43 -15.96 6.18 -6.85
CA GLU A 43 -15.80 5.27 -7.98
C GLU A 43 -14.52 5.50 -8.80
N PRO A 44 -14.10 6.74 -9.12
CA PRO A 44 -12.87 6.98 -9.85
C PRO A 44 -11.63 6.41 -9.16
N TYR A 45 -11.60 6.44 -7.82
CA TYR A 45 -10.50 5.88 -7.02
C TYR A 45 -10.51 4.36 -7.00
N LEU A 46 -11.70 3.76 -6.88
CA LEU A 46 -11.84 2.30 -6.90
C LEU A 46 -11.39 1.73 -8.26
N GLU A 47 -11.80 2.36 -9.36
CA GLU A 47 -11.40 1.91 -10.70
C GLU A 47 -9.92 2.15 -10.97
N ALA A 48 -9.37 3.29 -10.55
CA ALA A 48 -7.93 3.56 -10.64
C ALA A 48 -7.13 2.55 -9.80
N ALA A 49 -7.54 2.27 -8.56
CA ALA A 49 -6.86 1.33 -7.68
C ALA A 49 -6.86 -0.10 -8.26
N LYS A 50 -8.01 -0.56 -8.78
CA LYS A 50 -8.11 -1.86 -9.46
C LYS A 50 -7.20 -1.93 -10.68
N ARG A 51 -7.13 -0.86 -11.49
CA ARG A 51 -6.27 -0.80 -12.65
C ARG A 51 -4.80 -0.85 -12.24
N CYS A 52 -4.38 -0.01 -11.31
CA CYS A 52 -3.02 -0.02 -10.77
C CYS A 52 -2.63 -1.40 -10.22
N TYR A 53 -3.50 -2.03 -9.43
CA TYR A 53 -3.25 -3.37 -8.90
C TYR A 53 -3.02 -4.40 -10.01
N LYS A 54 -3.86 -4.41 -11.05
CA LYS A 54 -3.72 -5.33 -12.19
C LYS A 54 -2.44 -5.11 -13.00
N GLU A 55 -1.96 -3.88 -13.11
CA GLU A 55 -0.70 -3.57 -13.79
C GLU A 55 0.53 -3.95 -12.94
N LEU A 56 0.40 -3.97 -11.61
CA LEU A 56 1.49 -4.35 -10.70
C LEU A 56 1.62 -5.86 -10.50
N VAL A 57 0.50 -6.59 -10.59
CA VAL A 57 0.48 -8.04 -10.39
C VAL A 57 0.72 -8.77 -11.70
N SER A 58 1.81 -9.53 -11.76
CA SER A 58 2.12 -10.40 -12.89
C SER A 58 1.93 -11.87 -12.49
N VAL A 59 1.39 -12.67 -13.41
CA VAL A 59 1.24 -14.13 -13.23
C VAL A 59 2.13 -14.87 -14.22
N GLN A 60 2.74 -15.95 -13.78
CA GLN A 60 3.53 -16.85 -14.60
C GLN A 60 3.03 -18.27 -14.47
N ARG A 61 3.41 -19.11 -15.43
CA ARG A 61 3.10 -20.53 -15.39
C ARG A 61 4.23 -21.26 -14.68
N SER A 62 3.91 -21.93 -13.59
CA SER A 62 4.83 -22.79 -12.87
C SER A 62 5.23 -23.99 -13.73
N SER A 63 6.39 -24.59 -13.44
CA SER A 63 6.87 -25.82 -14.05
C SER A 63 5.89 -26.99 -13.89
N GLU A 64 5.03 -26.93 -12.86
CA GLU A 64 3.99 -27.93 -12.57
C GLU A 64 2.68 -27.66 -13.34
N GLY A 65 2.65 -26.62 -14.16
CA GLY A 65 1.52 -26.27 -15.04
C GLY A 65 0.46 -25.36 -14.41
N GLY A 66 0.57 -25.07 -13.11
CA GLY A 66 -0.26 -24.10 -12.38
C GLY A 66 0.08 -22.64 -12.69
N LEU A 67 -0.85 -21.73 -12.41
CA LEU A 67 -0.62 -20.28 -12.45
C LEU A 67 -0.17 -19.81 -11.06
N GLU A 68 0.94 -19.08 -11.00
CA GLU A 68 1.47 -18.48 -9.78
C GLU A 68 1.71 -16.98 -9.98
N VAL A 69 1.65 -16.21 -8.89
CA VAL A 69 1.97 -14.79 -8.91
C VAL A 69 3.49 -14.63 -8.96
N ALA A 70 4.00 -13.97 -9.99
CA ALA A 70 5.43 -13.73 -10.19
C ALA A 70 5.91 -12.43 -9.50
N SER A 71 4.99 -11.50 -9.22
CA SER A 71 5.31 -10.20 -8.63
C SER A 71 5.43 -10.26 -7.10
N THR A 72 6.49 -9.66 -6.56
CA THR A 72 6.68 -9.48 -5.11
C THR A 72 6.53 -8.01 -4.73
N VAL A 73 5.88 -7.74 -3.60
CA VAL A 73 5.71 -6.37 -3.07
C VAL A 73 6.43 -6.21 -1.75
N PHE A 74 7.11 -5.07 -1.60
CA PHE A 74 7.87 -4.73 -0.41
C PHE A 74 7.35 -3.43 0.20
N ARG A 75 7.19 -3.42 1.52
CA ARG A 75 6.98 -2.20 2.30
C ARG A 75 8.32 -1.71 2.85
N ILE A 76 8.85 -0.65 2.27
CA ILE A 76 10.10 -0.04 2.74
C ILE A 76 9.80 0.86 3.94
N LYS A 77 10.39 0.55 5.10
CA LYS A 77 10.18 1.31 6.35
C LYS A 77 11.28 2.35 6.64
N GLY A 78 12.41 2.28 5.94
CA GLY A 78 13.53 3.16 6.17
C GLY A 78 14.67 2.86 5.22
N ILE A 79 15.56 3.82 5.08
CA ILE A 79 16.77 3.72 4.28
C ILE A 79 17.93 3.98 5.25
N GLN A 80 18.87 3.05 5.32
CA GLN A 80 20.12 3.29 6.02
C GLN A 80 21.05 3.98 5.04
N THR A 81 21.42 5.22 5.35
CA THR A 81 22.38 5.98 4.55
C THR A 81 23.65 6.11 5.38
N GLU A 82 24.75 5.55 4.90
CA GLU A 82 26.09 5.81 5.44
C GLU A 82 26.54 7.20 4.96
N GLN A 83 25.95 8.26 5.53
CA GLN A 83 26.45 9.61 5.36
C GLN A 83 26.52 10.29 6.72
N GLU A 84 27.75 10.61 7.14
CA GLU A 84 28.03 11.51 8.25
C GLU A 84 27.42 12.89 7.92
N GLY A 85 26.18 13.13 8.38
CA GLY A 85 25.57 14.46 8.38
C GLY A 85 24.32 14.67 7.53
N GLY A 86 23.76 13.65 6.87
CA GLY A 86 22.55 13.79 6.04
C GLY A 86 21.33 13.07 6.64
N GLY A 87 20.48 13.80 7.40
CA GLY A 87 19.23 13.24 7.94
C GLY A 87 18.26 12.80 6.84
N CYS A 88 17.81 11.54 6.88
CA CYS A 88 16.76 11.04 5.99
C CYS A 88 15.37 11.46 6.49
N LEU A 89 14.54 12.00 5.59
CA LEU A 89 13.18 12.46 5.85
C LEU A 89 12.13 11.36 5.62
N LEU A 90 12.35 10.15 6.14
CA LEU A 90 11.28 9.16 6.28
C LEU A 90 10.94 9.09 7.77
N GLY A 91 9.67 9.31 8.08
CA GLY A 91 9.13 9.65 9.39
C GLY A 91 9.77 8.94 10.57
N SER A 92 10.06 9.72 11.61
CA SER A 92 10.64 9.25 12.88
C SER A 92 9.63 8.45 13.71
N ASP A 93 9.18 7.31 13.22
CA ASP A 93 8.40 6.39 14.05
C ASP A 93 9.35 5.43 14.78
N LYS A 94 9.68 5.83 16.00
CA LYS A 94 10.44 5.06 16.97
C LYS A 94 9.60 3.91 17.53
N HIS A 95 9.25 2.95 16.70
CA HIS A 95 8.80 1.64 17.17
C HIS A 95 9.54 0.57 16.36
N ALA A 96 10.60 0.07 16.98
CA ALA A 96 11.35 -1.08 16.52
C ALA A 96 10.41 -2.28 16.39
N TRP A 97 10.06 -2.61 15.15
CA TRP A 97 9.43 -3.88 14.80
C TRP A 97 10.25 -4.50 13.68
N GLN A 98 11.22 -5.30 14.08
CA GLN A 98 11.93 -6.20 13.20
C GLN A 98 11.08 -7.47 13.06
N GLU A 99 10.14 -7.42 12.13
CA GLU A 99 9.60 -8.64 11.55
C GLU A 99 9.64 -8.45 10.03
N SER A 100 10.58 -9.15 9.42
CA SER A 100 10.54 -9.45 8.00
C SER A 100 9.41 -10.47 7.80
N SER A 101 8.17 -10.01 7.86
CA SER A 101 7.03 -10.82 7.48
C SER A 101 7.07 -10.95 5.96
N PHE A 102 7.57 -12.09 5.49
CA PHE A 102 7.30 -12.57 4.15
C PHE A 102 5.78 -12.79 4.05
N VAL A 103 5.07 -11.84 3.45
CA VAL A 103 3.67 -12.04 3.10
C VAL A 103 3.65 -12.75 1.75
N SER A 104 3.75 -14.08 1.81
CA SER A 104 3.27 -14.91 0.69
C SER A 104 1.77 -14.79 0.66
N TRP A 105 1.22 -14.53 -0.53
CA TRP A 105 -0.17 -14.84 -0.83
C TRP A 105 -0.32 -16.34 -1.10
#